data_AF-A0A1F8RT08-F1
#
_entry.id   AF-A0A1F8RT08-F1
#
_cell.length_a   1.000
_cell.length_b   1.000
_cell.length_c   1.000
_cell.angle_alpha   90.00
_cell.angle_beta   90.00
_cell.angle_gamma   90.00
#
_symmetry.space_group_name_H-M   'P 1'
#
loop_
_entity.id
_entity.type
_entity.pdbx_description
1 polymer ?
#
loop_
_entity_poly.entity_id
_entity_poly.type
_entity_poly.pdbx_seq_one_letter_code
_entity_poly.pdbx_strand_id
1 'polypeptide(L)'
;MELKALVEAYQMVQVGEGISVFSDSQYCVKIATTWAARWKKNGWTRGKKKEEIKNLDLVRELHELATLRPSAKAEWIKGHAGNRWNEYADALSRAYQGEVT
;
A
#
# COMPACT_ATOMS: atom_id res chain seq x y z
N MET A 1 2.32 -9.47 4.49
CA MET A 1 1.83 -9.17 3.11
C MET A 1 2.02 -7.69 2.83
N GLU A 2 2.49 -7.32 1.64
CA GLU A 2 2.87 -5.94 1.27
C GLU A 2 1.74 -4.90 1.45
N LEU A 3 0.51 -5.25 1.08
CA LEU A 3 -0.63 -4.33 1.18
C LEU A 3 -0.96 -3.98 2.65
N LYS A 4 -0.84 -4.96 3.56
CA LYS A 4 -1.02 -4.73 4.99
C LYS A 4 0.08 -3.81 5.53
N ALA A 5 1.34 -4.00 5.13
CA ALA A 5 2.43 -3.11 5.53
C ALA A 5 2.15 -1.65 5.12
N LEU A 6 1.57 -1.44 3.94
CA LEU A 6 1.20 -0.10 3.49
C LEU A 6 0.02 0.50 4.29
N VAL A 7 -0.97 -0.31 4.67
CA VAL A 7 -2.07 0.13 5.56
C VAL A 7 -1.51 0.59 6.91
N GLU A 8 -0.68 -0.24 7.56
CA GLU A 8 -0.07 0.08 8.85
C GLU A 8 0.79 1.35 8.75
N ALA A 9 1.57 1.51 7.68
CA ALA A 9 2.34 2.73 7.43
C ALA A 9 1.42 3.96 7.38
N TYR A 10 0.29 3.89 6.66
CA TYR A 10 -0.68 4.99 6.58
C TYR A 10 -1.41 5.26 7.91
N GLN A 11 -1.60 4.25 8.77
CA GLN A 11 -2.17 4.45 10.10
C GLN A 11 -1.24 5.25 11.01
N MET A 12 0.07 5.07 10.88
CA MET A 12 1.09 5.77 11.67
C MET A 12 1.25 7.25 11.28
N VAL A 13 0.82 7.64 10.08
CA VAL A 13 0.92 9.02 9.60
C VAL A 13 -0.13 9.90 10.26
N GLN A 14 0.29 11.04 10.81
CA GLN A 14 -0.62 12.02 11.38
C GLN A 14 -1.38 12.77 10.27
N VAL A 15 -2.64 13.10 10.54
CA VAL A 15 -3.46 13.87 9.60
C VAL A 15 -2.86 15.26 9.41
N GLY A 16 -2.63 15.65 8.15
CA GLY A 16 -2.03 16.93 7.79
C GLY A 16 -0.50 16.89 7.61
N GLU A 17 0.16 15.82 8.02
CA GLU A 17 1.60 15.67 7.87
C GLU A 17 1.97 15.32 6.41
N GLY A 18 2.89 16.09 5.83
CA GLY A 18 3.39 15.88 4.48
C GLY A 18 4.55 14.90 4.45
N ILE A 19 4.26 13.60 4.42
CA ILE A 19 5.30 12.56 4.35
C ILE A 19 5.24 11.74 3.05
N SER A 20 6.37 11.13 2.71
CA SER A 20 6.46 10.15 1.63
C SER A 20 6.52 8.73 2.21
N VAL A 21 5.63 7.85 1.74
CA VAL A 21 5.58 6.44 2.07
C VAL A 21 6.11 5.64 0.89
N PHE A 22 7.25 4.97 1.06
CA PHE A 22 7.90 4.24 -0.03
C PHE A 22 7.49 2.76 -0.04
N SER A 23 7.28 2.20 -1.22
CA SER A 23 7.11 0.77 -1.42
C SER A 23 7.73 0.34 -2.75
N ASP A 24 8.34 -0.84 -2.79
CA ASP A 24 8.82 -1.46 -4.03
C ASP A 24 7.73 -2.18 -4.83
N SER A 25 6.55 -2.34 -4.24
CA SER A 25 5.38 -2.89 -4.87
C SER A 25 4.63 -1.82 -5.67
N GLN A 26 4.87 -1.77 -6.99
CA GLN A 26 4.09 -0.92 -7.90
C GLN A 26 2.59 -1.17 -7.77
N TYR A 27 2.20 -2.40 -7.45
CA TYR A 27 0.82 -2.79 -7.22
C TYR A 27 0.23 -2.02 -6.03
N CYS A 28 0.88 -2.06 -4.86
CA CYS A 28 0.42 -1.35 -3.66
C CYS A 28 0.39 0.17 -3.85
N VAL A 29 1.44 0.74 -4.47
CA VAL A 29 1.50 2.18 -4.76
C VAL A 29 0.36 2.61 -5.69
N LYS A 30 0.06 1.83 -6.74
CA LYS A 30 -1.05 2.16 -7.66
C LYS A 30 -2.40 2.04 -6.97
N ILE A 31 -2.59 1.10 -6.05
CA ILE A 31 -3.80 1.02 -5.22
C ILE A 31 -3.98 2.30 -4.41
N ALA A 32 -2.97 2.72 -3.65
CA ALA A 32 -3.02 3.90 -2.79
C ALA A 32 -3.28 5.20 -3.58
N THR A 33 -2.70 5.32 -4.77
CA THR A 33 -2.70 6.57 -5.54
C THR A 33 -3.84 6.72 -6.54
N THR A 34 -4.20 5.65 -7.27
CA THR A 34 -5.09 5.77 -8.45
C THR A 34 -6.18 4.72 -8.53
N TRP A 35 -5.87 3.46 -8.28
CA TRP A 35 -6.79 2.35 -8.58
C TRP A 35 -7.94 2.27 -7.58
N ALA A 36 -7.68 2.44 -6.27
CA ALA A 36 -8.74 2.33 -5.27
C ALA A 36 -9.82 3.40 -5.46
N ALA A 37 -9.43 4.64 -5.79
CA ALA A 37 -10.38 5.71 -6.11
C ALA A 37 -11.25 5.37 -7.34
N ARG A 38 -10.66 4.77 -8.38
CA ARG A 38 -11.42 4.31 -9.56
C ARG A 38 -12.34 3.15 -9.24
N TRP A 39 -11.87 2.17 -8.46
CA TRP A 39 -12.67 1.02 -8.07
C TRP A 39 -13.84 1.42 -7.17
N LYS A 40 -13.64 2.35 -6.23
CA LYS A 40 -14.73 2.92 -5.42
C LYS A 40 -15.84 3.53 -6.29
N LYS A 41 -15.48 4.30 -7.33
CA LYS A 41 -16.44 4.84 -8.31
C LYS A 41 -17.18 3.75 -9.09
N ASN A 42 -16.56 2.59 -9.29
CA ASN A 42 -17.12 1.45 -10.00
C ASN A 42 -17.71 0.37 -9.05
N GLY A 43 -18.04 0.73 -7.81
CA GLY A 43 -18.65 -0.19 -6.85
C GLY A 43 -17.72 -1.32 -6.40
N TRP A 44 -16.42 -1.04 -6.27
CA TRP A 44 -15.38 -1.99 -5.85
C TRP A 44 -15.19 -3.19 -6.79
N THR A 45 -15.19 -2.92 -8.09
CA THR A 45 -14.95 -3.95 -9.11
C THR A 45 -13.84 -3.55 -10.07
N ARG A 46 -13.16 -4.55 -10.64
CA ARG A 46 -12.06 -4.34 -11.59
C ARG A 46 -12.49 -4.65 -13.03
N GLY A 47 -12.14 -3.74 -13.95
CA GLY A 47 -12.30 -3.94 -15.38
C GLY A 47 -13.76 -3.93 -15.87
N LYS A 48 -13.97 -4.17 -17.17
CA LYS A 48 -15.29 -4.18 -17.80
C LYS A 48 -16.15 -5.38 -17.38
N LYS A 49 -15.51 -6.48 -16.98
CA LYS A 49 -16.17 -7.73 -16.53
C LYS A 49 -16.53 -7.74 -15.04
N LYS A 50 -16.32 -6.62 -14.32
CA LYS A 50 -16.56 -6.50 -12.88
C LYS A 50 -15.91 -7.63 -12.06
N GLU A 51 -14.63 -7.86 -12.31
CA GLU A 51 -13.86 -8.88 -11.59
C GLU A 51 -13.67 -8.50 -10.12
N GLU A 52 -13.55 -9.52 -9.27
CA GLU A 52 -13.23 -9.36 -7.85
C GLU A 52 -11.82 -8.79 -7.64
N ILE A 53 -11.70 -7.97 -6.60
CA ILE A 53 -10.45 -7.36 -6.18
C ILE A 53 -9.89 -8.20 -5.02
N LYS A 54 -8.66 -8.69 -5.16
CA LYS A 54 -7.98 -9.41 -4.08
C LYS A 54 -7.75 -8.49 -2.88
N ASN A 55 -7.97 -8.99 -1.67
CA ASN A 55 -7.82 -8.25 -0.41
C ASN A 55 -8.61 -6.93 -0.40
N LEU A 56 -9.86 -6.98 -0.87
CA LEU A 56 -10.70 -5.78 -1.02
C LEU A 56 -10.90 -5.02 0.30
N ASP A 57 -10.96 -5.74 1.41
CA ASP A 57 -10.95 -5.20 2.77
C ASP A 57 -9.77 -4.24 3.01
N LEU A 58 -8.54 -4.72 2.80
CA LEU A 58 -7.33 -3.90 2.95
C LEU A 58 -7.27 -2.76 1.94
N VAL A 59 -7.74 -2.97 0.72
CA VAL A 59 -7.80 -1.92 -0.32
C VAL A 59 -8.72 -0.78 0.11
N ARG A 60 -9.88 -1.10 0.69
CA ARG A 60 -10.85 -0.12 1.18
C ARG A 60 -10.28 0.67 2.35
N GLU A 61 -9.68 -0.02 3.30
CA GLU A 61 -9.04 0.59 4.46
C GLU A 61 -7.91 1.55 4.03
N LEU A 62 -7.00 1.08 3.18
CA LEU A 62 -5.92 1.92 2.64
C LEU A 62 -6.46 3.17 1.94
N HIS A 63 -7.52 3.02 1.14
CA HIS A 63 -8.14 4.14 0.45
C HIS A 63 -8.75 5.17 1.42
N GLU A 64 -9.42 4.72 2.47
CA GLU A 64 -9.98 5.60 3.50
C GLU A 64 -8.87 6.34 4.25
N LEU A 65 -7.81 5.64 4.66
CA LEU A 65 -6.67 6.24 5.35
C LEU A 65 -5.95 7.27 4.47
N ALA A 66 -5.71 6.96 3.19
CA ALA A 66 -5.08 7.86 2.24
C ALA A 66 -5.97 9.08 1.93
N THR A 67 -7.29 8.90 1.87
CA THR A 67 -8.22 10.03 1.68
C THR A 67 -8.22 10.97 2.89
N LEU A 68 -8.09 10.44 4.10
CA LEU A 68 -7.99 11.25 5.32
C LEU A 68 -6.64 12.00 5.40
N ARG A 69 -5.62 11.55 4.68
CA ARG A 69 -4.23 12.04 4.74
C ARG A 69 -3.76 12.50 3.35
N PRO A 70 -4.38 13.53 2.74
CA PRO A 70 -4.07 13.95 1.38
C PRO A 70 -2.62 14.45 1.22
N SER A 71 -1.99 14.88 2.32
CA SER A 71 -0.59 15.32 2.35
C SER A 71 0.41 14.15 2.26
N ALA A 72 -0.01 12.92 2.59
CA ALA A 72 0.83 11.73 2.57
C ALA A 72 0.87 11.09 1.17
N LYS A 73 2.06 10.91 0.61
CA LYS A 73 2.25 10.42 -0.76
C LYS A 73 2.88 9.03 -0.78
N ALA A 74 2.21 8.08 -1.41
CA ALA A 74 2.80 6.78 -1.70
C ALA A 74 3.69 6.88 -2.96
N GLU A 75 4.96 6.48 -2.83
CA GLU A 75 5.94 6.55 -3.89
C GLU A 75 6.55 5.18 -4.17
N TRP A 76 6.70 4.87 -5.46
CA TRP A 76 7.33 3.62 -5.86
C TRP A 76 8.83 3.78 -5.93
N ILE A 77 9.55 2.86 -5.28
CA ILE A 77 11.00 2.73 -5.41
C ILE A 77 11.35 1.41 -6.08
N LYS A 78 12.46 1.37 -6.82
CA LYS A 78 12.92 0.11 -7.40
C LYS A 78 13.45 -0.80 -6.30
N GLY A 79 12.83 -1.97 -6.10
CA GLY A 79 13.34 -3.01 -5.21
C GLY A 79 14.75 -3.46 -5.64
N HIS A 80 15.61 -3.76 -4.67
CA HIS A 80 17.00 -4.23 -4.85
C HIS A 80 17.96 -3.26 -5.57
N ALA A 81 17.86 -1.96 -5.29
CA ALA A 81 18.78 -0.94 -5.80
C ALA A 81 19.81 -0.44 -4.74
N GLY A 82 20.09 -1.21 -3.67
CA GLY A 82 20.96 -0.74 -2.59
C GLY A 82 20.27 0.25 -1.63
N ASN A 83 18.93 0.30 -1.64
CA ASN A 83 18.19 1.14 -0.68
C ASN A 83 18.16 0.44 0.68
N ARG A 84 19.00 0.92 1.60
CA ARG A 84 19.16 0.41 2.97
C ARG A 84 17.83 0.16 3.67
N TRP A 85 16.84 1.04 3.50
CA TRP A 85 15.55 0.92 4.18
C TRP A 85 14.64 -0.12 3.55
N ASN A 86 14.68 -0.29 2.22
CA ASN A 86 13.95 -1.37 1.56
C ASN A 86 14.55 -2.72 1.94
N GLU A 87 15.88 -2.85 1.93
CA GLU A 87 16.56 -4.07 2.31
C GLU A 87 16.30 -4.44 3.78
N TYR A 88 16.23 -3.44 4.66
CA TYR A 88 15.85 -3.65 6.06
C TYR A 88 14.39 -4.12 6.20
N ALA A 89 13.45 -3.49 5.49
CA ALA A 89 12.05 -3.91 5.49
C ALA A 89 11.87 -5.34 4.93
N ASP A 90 12.59 -5.68 3.85
CA ASP A 90 12.60 -7.02 3.27
C ASP A 90 13.18 -8.04 4.24
N ALA A 91 14.28 -7.72 4.92
CA ALA A 91 14.89 -8.58 5.92
C ALA A 91 13.94 -8.85 7.09
N LEU A 92 13.26 -7.81 7.61
CA LEU A 92 12.25 -7.95 8.66
C LEU A 92 11.08 -8.83 8.22
N SER A 93 10.57 -8.61 7.00
CA SER A 93 9.48 -9.39 6.43
C SER A 93 9.86 -10.87 6.31
N ARG A 94 11.07 -11.17 5.83
CA ARG A 94 11.58 -12.54 5.69
C ARG A 94 11.82 -13.22 7.04
N ALA A 95 12.38 -12.50 8.02
CA ALA A 95 12.59 -13.03 9.37
C ALA A 95 11.25 -13.43 10.00
N TYR A 96 10.23 -12.57 9.91
CA TYR A 96 8.90 -12.88 10.43
C TYR A 96 8.23 -14.06 9.72
N GLN A 97 8.47 -14.26 8.42
CA GLN A 97 7.97 -15.45 7.71
C GLN A 97 8.68 -16.74 8.12
N GLY A 98 9.95 -16.68 8.53
CA GLY A 98 10.72 -17.83 9.01
C GLY A 98 10.42 -18.24 10.45
N GLU A 99 9.87 -17.35 11.27
CA GLU A 99 9.47 -17.65 12.67
C GLU A 99 8.08 -18.30 12.82
N VAL A 100 7.32 -18.42 11.72
CA VAL A 100 5.94 -18.95 11.72
C VAL A 100 5.88 -20.41 11.23
N THR A 101 7.00 -21.12 11.15
CA THR A 101 7.05 -22.58 10.86
C THR A 101 7.23 -23.43 12.09
#